data_AF-A0A182YL51-F1
#
_entry.id   AF-A0A182YL51-F1
#
_cell.length_a   1.000
_cell.length_b   1.000
_cell.length_c   1.000
_cell.angle_alpha   90.00
_cell.angle_beta   90.00
_cell.angle_gamma   90.00
#
_symmetry.space_group_name_H-M   'P 1'
#
loop_
_entity.id
_entity.type
_entity.pdbx_description
1 polymer ?
#
loop_
_entity_poly.entity_id
_entity_poly.type
_entity_poly.pdbx_seq_one_letter_code
_entity_poly.pdbx_strand_id
1 'polypeptide(L)' 'MEGASKEVRIFVTTTGCMDIITEEHFRTIKDDSIVCNIVHFDCEIDVKWLQANAVDKVNIKLQIRF' A
#
# COMPACT_ATOMS: atom_id res chain seq x y z
N MET A 1 4.83 -2.57 12.34
CA MET A 1 4.69 -3.38 11.10
C MET A 1 6.04 -3.94 10.63
N GLU A 2 7.17 -3.38 11.08
CA GLU A 2 8.54 -3.65 10.59
C GLU A 2 9.00 -5.12 10.53
N GLY A 3 8.46 -6.01 11.37
CA GLY A 3 8.78 -7.45 11.31
C GLY A 3 7.90 -8.24 10.33
N ALA A 4 6.64 -7.83 10.13
CA ALA A 4 5.65 -8.59 9.37
C ALA A 4 5.77 -8.36 7.85
N SER A 5 6.28 -7.20 7.42
CA SER A 5 6.30 -6.80 6.01
C SER A 5 7.12 -7.73 5.10
N LYS A 6 8.07 -8.51 5.64
CA LYS A 6 8.95 -9.38 4.86
C LYS A 6 8.30 -10.71 4.44
N GLU A 7 7.26 -11.16 5.13
CA GLU A 7 6.62 -12.45 4.86
C GLU A 7 5.19 -12.30 4.34
N VAL A 8 4.58 -11.13 4.57
CA VAL A 8 3.21 -10.83 4.16
C VAL A 8 3.14 -10.44 2.68
N ARG A 9 2.08 -10.90 2.01
CA ARG A 9 1.72 -10.51 0.63
C ARG A 9 0.45 -9.69 0.51
N ILE A 10 -0.36 -9.63 1.57
CA ILE A 10 -1.63 -8.89 1.56
C ILE A 10 -1.67 -8.00 2.80
N PHE A 11 -1.75 -6.69 2.56
CA PHE A 11 -1.82 -5.67 3.58
C PHE A 11 -3.21 -5.04 3.55
N VAL A 12 -3.88 -5.01 4.70
CA VAL A 12 -5.20 -4.40 4.86
C VAL A 12 -5.13 -3.41 6.01
N THR A 13 -5.37 -2.12 5.74
CA THR A 13 -5.42 -1.07 6.76
C THR A 13 -6.85 -0.89 7.26
N THR A 14 -7.02 -0.82 8.58
CA THR A 14 -8.34 -0.79 9.25
C THR A 14 -8.36 0.13 10.46
N THR A 15 -7.39 1.03 10.59
CA THR A 15 -7.11 1.73 11.85
C THR A 15 -7.82 3.08 11.95
N GLY A 16 -8.15 3.72 10.83
CA GLY A 16 -8.61 5.11 10.81
C GLY A 16 -7.54 6.14 11.15
N CYS A 17 -6.27 5.73 11.27
CA CYS A 17 -5.12 6.59 11.54
C CYS A 17 -4.33 6.87 10.26
N MET A 18 -3.71 8.04 10.19
CA MET A 18 -2.80 8.39 9.10
C MET A 18 -1.45 7.66 9.23
N ASP A 19 -0.76 7.51 8.10
CA ASP A 19 0.64 7.02 8.01
C ASP A 19 0.86 5.57 8.48
N ILE A 20 -0.07 4.67 8.15
CA ILE A 20 0.08 3.23 8.46
C ILE A 20 1.00 2.52 7.47
N ILE A 21 0.81 2.81 6.18
CA ILE A 21 1.66 2.29 5.09
C ILE A 21 2.35 3.46 4.43
N THR A 22 3.64 3.58 4.72
CA THR A 22 4.53 4.67 4.33
C THR A 22 5.59 4.20 3.35
N GLU A 23 6.43 5.12 2.86
CA GLU A 23 7.53 4.81 1.94
C GLU A 23 8.47 3.70 2.42
N GLU A 24 8.77 3.66 3.73
CA GLU A 24 9.65 2.67 4.33
C GLU A 24 9.04 1.26 4.22
N HIS A 25 7.71 1.18 4.34
CA HIS A 25 6.98 -0.06 4.15
C HIS A 25 7.00 -0.48 2.67
N PHE A 26 6.73 0.42 1.73
CA PHE A 26 6.79 0.09 0.30
C PHE A 26 8.15 -0.42 -0.16
N ARG A 27 9.26 0.07 0.42
CA ARG A 27 10.61 -0.40 0.11
C ARG A 27 10.91 -1.81 0.65
N THR A 28 10.14 -2.29 1.63
CA THR A 28 10.37 -3.59 2.28
C THR A 28 9.31 -4.64 1.93
N ILE A 29 8.21 -4.22 1.29
CA ILE A 29 7.14 -5.09 0.81
C ILE A 29 7.65 -5.96 -0.35
N LYS A 30 7.19 -7.21 -0.40
CA LYS A 30 7.51 -8.17 -1.47
C LYS A 30 6.86 -7.79 -2.80
N ASP A 31 7.50 -8.18 -3.89
CA ASP A 31 6.92 -8.15 -5.23
C ASP A 31 5.54 -8.84 -5.27
N ASP A 32 4.64 -8.32 -6.11
CA ASP A 32 3.24 -8.75 -6.23
C ASP A 32 2.42 -8.71 -4.91
N SER A 33 2.80 -7.85 -3.95
CA SER A 33 1.97 -7.66 -2.75
C SER A 33 0.76 -6.77 -3.02
N ILE A 34 -0.37 -7.15 -2.41
CA ILE A 34 -1.64 -6.42 -2.50
C ILE A 34 -1.76 -5.53 -1.27
N VAL A 35 -2.04 -4.25 -1.49
CA VAL A 35 -2.28 -3.27 -0.43
C VAL A 35 -3.68 -2.68 -0.59
N CYS A 36 -4.50 -2.73 0.47
CA CYS A 36 -5.88 -2.25 0.46
C CYS A 36 -6.22 -1.52 1.76
N ASN A 37 -7.12 -0.54 1.66
CA ASN A 37 -7.69 0.16 2.79
C ASN A 37 -9.19 -0.14 2.87
N ILE A 38 -9.69 -0.47 4.07
CA ILE A 38 -11.12 -0.73 4.29
C ILE A 38 -11.85 0.45 4.94
N VAL A 39 -11.13 1.42 5.50
CA VAL A 39 -11.75 2.53 6.24
C VAL A 39 -12.23 3.64 5.30
N HIS A 40 -13.01 4.58 5.84
CA HIS A 40 -13.64 5.67 5.09
C HIS A 40 -12.67 6.70 4.50
N PHE A 41 -11.45 6.81 5.04
CA PHE A 41 -10.45 7.80 4.63
C PHE A 41 -9.22 7.12 4.05
N ASP A 42 -8.76 7.60 2.90
CA ASP A 42 -7.55 7.12 2.20
C ASP A 42 -6.24 7.63 2.84
N CYS A 43 -6.26 8.06 4.10
CA CYS A 43 -5.07 8.59 4.79
C CYS A 43 -4.17 7.50 5.40
N GLU A 44 -4.64 6.25 5.44
CA GLU A 44 -3.85 5.14 6.01
C GLU A 44 -2.68 4.72 5.11
N ILE A 45 -2.81 4.91 3.79
CA ILE A 45 -1.82 4.50 2.78
C ILE A 45 -1.28 5.74 2.06
N ASP A 46 0.04 5.86 1.95
CA ASP A 46 0.66 6.94 1.20
C ASP A 46 0.59 6.70 -0.32
N VAL A 47 -0.61 6.88 -0.88
CA VAL A 47 -0.88 6.75 -2.32
C VAL A 47 -0.17 7.85 -3.12
N LYS A 48 0.09 9.02 -2.52
CA LYS A 48 0.79 10.12 -3.19
C LYS A 48 2.24 9.75 -3.47
N TRP A 49 2.93 9.19 -2.48
CA TRP A 49 4.29 8.69 -2.66
C TRP A 49 4.33 7.60 -3.73
N LEU A 50 3.39 6.65 -3.71
CA LEU A 50 3.32 5.58 -4.71
C LEU A 50 3.18 6.15 -6.13
N GLN A 51 2.29 7.13 -6.32
CA GLN A 51 2.09 7.76 -7.63
C GLN A 51 3.31 8.55 -8.12
N ALA A 52 4.11 9.11 -7.21
CA ALA A 52 5.30 9.87 -7.55
C ALA A 52 6.53 8.99 -7.81
N ASN A 53 6.62 7.82 -7.19
CA ASN A 53 7.81 6.96 -7.22
C ASN A 53 7.63 5.67 -8.04
N ALA A 54 6.39 5.32 -8.43
CA ALA A 54 6.16 4.17 -9.29
C ALA A 54 6.76 4.42 -10.69
N VAL A 55 7.54 3.45 -11.16
CA VAL A 55 8.16 3.49 -12.50
C VAL A 55 7.11 3.27 -13.59
N ASP A 56 6.13 2.40 -13.33
CA ASP A 56 5.01 2.12 -14.22
C ASP A 56 3.72 2.01 -13.41
N LYS A 57 2.58 2.24 -14.06
CA LYS A 57 1.25 2.15 -13.45
C LYS A 57 0.30 1.48 -14.42
N VAL A 58 -0.13 0.27 -14.09
CA VAL A 58 -0.99 -0.54 -14.95
C VAL A 58 -2.39 -0.64 -14.33
N ASN A 59 -3.39 -0.12 -15.04
CA ASN A 59 -4.79 -0.25 -14.63
C ASN A 59 -5.40 -1.54 -15.18
N ILE A 60 -5.48 -2.57 -14.34
CA ILE A 60 -5.95 -3.91 -14.72
C ILE A 60 -7.46 -3.95 -14.90
N LYS A 61 -8.20 -3.37 -13.96
CA LYS A 61 -9.66 -3.22 -14.02
C LYS A 61 -10.10 -2.08 -13.12
N LEU A 62 -11.39 -1.75 -13.13
CA LEU A 62 -11.94 -0.72 -12.25
C LEU A 62 -11.50 -1.00 -10.79
N GLN A 63 -10.86 0.00 -10.17
CA GLN A 63 -10.30 -0.03 -8.80
C GLN A 63 -9.10 -0.95 -8.55
N ILE A 64 -8.57 -1.68 -9.54
CA ILE A 64 -7.34 -2.48 -9.39
C ILE A 64 -6.23 -1.94 -10.27
N ARG A 65 -5.12 -1.57 -9.63
CA ARG A 65 -3.94 -0.99 -10.26
C ARG A 65 -2.68 -1.62 -9.67
N PHE A 66 -1.71 -1.91 -10.53
CA PHE A 66 -0.33 -2.19 -10.17
C PHE A 66 0.49 -0.92 -10.34
#